data_AF-A0A9P0DRY5-F1
#
_entry.id   AF-A0A9P0DRY5-F1
#
_cell.length_a   1.000
_cell.length_b   1.000
_cell.length_c   1.000
_cell.angle_alpha   90.00
_cell.angle_beta   90.00
_cell.angle_gamma   90.00
#
_symmetry.space_group_name_H-M   'P 1'
#
loop_
_entity.id
_entity.type
_entity.pdbx_description
1 polymer ?
#
loop_
_entity_poly.entity_id
_entity_poly.type
_entity_poly.pdbx_seq_one_letter_code
_entity_poly.pdbx_strand_id
1 'polypeptide(L)'
;MAARRITQSAINWSALGERVPEHQRAQFLLFKAKSDGYLRRVLANPEQPPAIDWSFYKSKVPIAGMVDEFQKQYSALKIPFPADTVSSLIDAQEKEIKSDIEKFKTDSNARIAEYKKELAHIASLIPYDQMTMEDYRDAYPEDALDPLNKPTFWPHTKEEQLDYVEPDSPQASSH
;
A
#
# COMPACT_ATOMS: atom_id res chain seq x y z
N MET A 1 26.27 -23.02 8.47
CA MET A 1 25.24 -22.57 7.52
C MET A 1 25.74 -21.31 6.87
N ALA A 2 26.25 -21.37 5.64
CA ALA A 2 26.58 -20.17 4.88
C ALA A 2 25.31 -19.31 4.80
N ALA A 3 25.37 -18.07 5.27
CA ALA A 3 24.27 -17.14 5.17
C ALA A 3 23.80 -17.12 3.71
N ARG A 4 22.51 -17.38 3.46
CA ARG A 4 21.93 -17.38 2.11
C ARG A 4 22.23 -16.02 1.47
N ARG A 5 23.26 -15.95 0.61
CA ARG A 5 23.53 -14.73 -0.15
C ARG A 5 22.34 -14.52 -1.08
N ILE A 6 21.71 -13.36 -0.95
CA ILE A 6 20.65 -12.95 -1.87
C ILE A 6 21.35 -12.49 -3.14
N THR A 7 21.53 -13.41 -4.09
CA THR A 7 22.26 -13.16 -5.35
C THR A 7 21.35 -12.61 -6.44
N GLN A 8 20.02 -12.74 -6.31
CA GLN A 8 19.03 -12.19 -7.22
C GLN A 8 17.80 -11.68 -6.43
N SER A 9 17.25 -10.54 -6.84
CA SER A 9 15.98 -10.06 -6.30
C SER A 9 14.86 -11.00 -6.79
N ALA A 10 14.27 -11.79 -5.90
CA ALA A 10 13.09 -12.61 -6.21
C ALA A 10 11.81 -11.79 -6.45
N ILE A 11 11.90 -10.46 -6.39
CA ILE A 11 10.78 -9.53 -6.45
C ILE A 11 10.53 -9.12 -7.90
N ASN A 12 9.30 -9.34 -8.38
CA ASN A 12 8.85 -8.82 -9.66
C ASN A 12 8.46 -7.33 -9.51
N TRP A 13 9.42 -6.44 -9.77
CA TRP A 13 9.24 -4.99 -9.61
C TRP A 13 8.25 -4.37 -10.60
N SER A 14 8.05 -4.94 -11.79
CA SER A 14 7.08 -4.41 -12.76
C SER A 14 5.65 -4.67 -12.30
N ALA A 15 5.37 -5.90 -11.87
CA ALA A 15 4.05 -6.28 -11.34
C ALA A 15 3.68 -5.52 -10.06
N LEU A 16 4.67 -5.12 -9.25
CA LEU A 16 4.41 -4.24 -8.10
C LEU A 16 4.10 -2.81 -8.55
N GLY A 17 4.86 -2.28 -9.51
CA GLY A 17 4.70 -0.93 -10.03
C GLY A 17 3.34 -0.67 -10.68
N GLU A 18 2.73 -1.69 -11.30
CA GLU A 18 1.38 -1.61 -11.87
C GLU A 18 0.27 -1.46 -10.83
N ARG A 19 0.48 -1.99 -9.62
CA ARG A 19 -0.52 -1.98 -8.54
C ARG A 19 -0.42 -0.77 -7.61
N VAL A 20 0.65 0.01 -7.73
CA VAL A 20 0.90 1.16 -6.85
C VAL A 20 0.07 2.37 -7.32
N PRO A 21 -0.78 2.95 -6.46
CA PRO A 21 -1.49 4.18 -6.76
C PRO A 21 -0.53 5.35 -7.05
N GLU A 22 -0.99 6.32 -7.85
CA GLU A 22 -0.13 7.44 -8.29
C GLU A 22 0.49 8.24 -7.15
N HIS A 23 -0.28 8.50 -6.09
CA HIS A 23 0.18 9.22 -4.90
C HIS A 23 1.29 8.48 -4.12
N GLN A 24 1.43 7.16 -4.29
CA GLN A 24 2.45 6.34 -3.62
C GLN A 24 3.64 6.00 -4.51
N ARG A 25 3.62 6.37 -5.80
CA ARG A 25 4.70 6.04 -6.74
C ARG A 25 6.07 6.57 -6.29
N ALA A 26 6.13 7.77 -5.72
CA ALA A 26 7.38 8.34 -5.22
C ALA A 26 8.01 7.48 -4.12
N GLN A 27 7.19 6.99 -3.17
CA GLN A 27 7.65 6.14 -2.08
C GLN A 27 8.12 4.77 -2.58
N PHE A 28 7.38 4.19 -3.54
CA PHE A 28 7.77 2.94 -4.20
C PHE A 28 9.13 3.05 -4.91
N LEU A 29 9.36 4.12 -5.67
CA LEU A 29 10.64 4.34 -6.35
C LEU A 29 11.80 4.48 -5.36
N LEU A 30 11.60 5.17 -4.24
CA LEU A 30 12.60 5.27 -3.17
C LEU A 30 12.88 3.91 -2.52
N PHE A 31 11.84 3.10 -2.26
CA PHE A 31 11.99 1.76 -1.72
C PHE A 31 12.78 0.85 -2.66
N LYS A 32 12.43 0.86 -3.95
CA LYS A 32 13.16 0.11 -4.99
C LYS A 32 14.63 0.54 -5.05
N ALA A 33 14.90 1.85 -5.07
CA ALA A 33 16.27 2.38 -5.11
C ALA A 33 17.11 1.93 -3.90
N LYS A 34 16.52 1.88 -2.70
CA LYS A 34 17.19 1.35 -1.51
C LYS A 34 17.47 -0.15 -1.65
N SER A 35 16.48 -0.94 -2.07
CA SER A 35 16.62 -2.39 -2.27
C SER A 35 17.75 -2.72 -3.26
N ASP A 36 17.72 -2.08 -4.44
CA ASP A 36 18.74 -2.26 -5.48
C ASP A 36 20.12 -1.79 -5.00
N GLY A 37 20.17 -0.70 -4.22
CA GLY A 37 21.40 -0.19 -3.60
C GLY A 37 22.05 -1.18 -2.64
N TYR A 38 21.26 -1.85 -1.80
CA TYR A 38 21.76 -2.91 -0.91
C TYR A 38 22.21 -4.14 -1.70
N LEU A 39 21.44 -4.56 -2.70
CA LEU A 39 21.79 -5.70 -3.54
C LEU A 39 23.12 -5.47 -4.26
N ARG A 40 23.35 -4.27 -4.82
CA ARG A 40 24.63 -3.92 -5.45
C ARG A 40 25.80 -3.98 -4.47
N ARG A 41 25.63 -3.54 -3.22
CA ARG A 41 26.67 -3.63 -2.18
C ARG A 41 26.98 -5.08 -1.80
N VAL A 42 25.97 -5.94 -1.72
CA VAL A 42 26.14 -7.38 -1.45
C VAL A 42 26.82 -8.10 -2.62
N LEU A 43 26.56 -7.68 -3.86
CA LEU A 43 27.24 -8.22 -5.04
C LEU A 43 28.69 -7.75 -5.16
N ALA A 44 28.99 -6.51 -4.79
CA ALA A 44 30.35 -5.95 -4.85
C ALA A 44 31.32 -6.62 -3.85
N ASN A 45 30.80 -7.13 -2.72
CA ASN A 45 31.62 -7.82 -1.73
C ASN A 45 31.71 -9.32 -2.04
N PRO A 46 32.91 -9.92 -2.03
CA PRO A 46 33.07 -11.36 -2.21
C PRO A 46 32.48 -12.15 -1.04
N GLU A 47 32.04 -13.39 -1.31
CA GLU A 47 31.42 -14.28 -0.31
C GLU A 47 32.37 -14.71 0.80
N GLN A 48 33.65 -14.81 0.48
CA GLN A 48 34.71 -15.11 1.43
C GLN A 48 35.69 -13.94 1.45
N PRO A 49 36.23 -13.58 2.63
CA PRO A 49 37.32 -12.63 2.69
C PRO A 49 38.49 -13.14 1.82
N PRO A 50 39.25 -12.25 1.15
CA PRO A 50 40.42 -12.65 0.36
C PRO A 50 41.37 -13.49 1.21
N ALA A 51 41.83 -14.62 0.66
CA ALA A 51 42.79 -15.47 1.36
C ALA A 51 44.10 -14.69 1.59
N ILE A 52 44.56 -14.65 2.84
CA ILE A 52 45.83 -14.03 3.21
C ILE A 52 46.96 -15.00 2.84
N ASP A 53 47.93 -14.54 2.06
CA ASP A 53 49.14 -15.31 1.76
C ASP A 53 50.13 -15.27 2.94
N TRP A 54 49.92 -16.16 3.90
CA TRP A 54 50.78 -16.31 5.07
C TRP A 54 52.21 -16.76 4.71
N SER A 55 52.41 -17.39 3.55
CA SER A 55 53.73 -17.89 3.13
C SER A 55 54.66 -16.73 2.74
N PHE A 56 54.12 -15.72 2.06
CA PHE A 56 54.83 -14.49 1.74
C PHE A 56 55.31 -13.77 3.02
N TYR A 57 54.43 -13.63 4.02
CA TYR A 57 54.78 -12.95 5.28
C TYR A 57 55.80 -13.72 6.12
N LYS A 58 55.72 -15.06 6.16
CA LYS A 58 56.73 -15.90 6.83
C LYS A 58 58.14 -15.70 6.27
N SER A 59 58.27 -15.42 4.97
CA SER A 59 59.58 -15.21 4.32
C SER A 59 60.19 -13.82 4.56
N LYS A 60 59.37 -12.82 4.92
CA LYS A 60 59.78 -11.42 5.06
C LYS A 60 59.89 -10.94 6.50
N VAL A 61 59.17 -11.59 7.42
CA VAL A 61 59.17 -11.21 8.84
C VAL A 61 60.32 -11.93 9.56
N PRO A 62 61.29 -11.20 10.13
CA PRO A 62 62.46 -11.79 10.79
C PRO A 62 62.17 -12.38 12.17
N ILE A 63 60.99 -12.11 12.75
CA ILE A 63 60.58 -12.61 14.07
C ILE A 63 59.90 -13.97 13.90
N ALA A 64 60.59 -15.02 14.37
CA ALA A 64 60.07 -16.39 14.34
C ALA A 64 58.84 -16.53 15.24
N GLY A 65 57.78 -17.20 14.75
CA GLY A 65 56.56 -17.52 15.50
C GLY A 65 55.46 -16.44 15.48
N MET A 66 55.78 -15.17 15.20
CA MET A 66 54.79 -14.08 15.16
C MET A 66 53.70 -14.32 14.11
N VAL A 67 54.11 -14.70 12.89
CA VAL A 67 53.16 -14.95 11.78
C VAL A 67 52.25 -16.16 12.07
N ASP A 68 52.75 -17.17 12.79
CA ASP A 68 51.97 -18.35 13.18
C ASP A 68 50.93 -18.03 14.27
N GLU A 69 51.26 -17.13 15.21
CA GLU A 69 50.31 -16.64 16.22
C GLU A 69 49.17 -15.83 15.58
N PHE A 70 49.49 -14.93 14.63
CA PHE A 70 48.47 -14.18 13.89
C PHE A 70 47.60 -15.07 13.02
N GLN A 71 48.18 -16.07 12.36
CA GLN A 71 47.40 -17.05 11.58
C GLN A 71 46.40 -17.79 12.49
N LYS A 72 46.84 -18.23 13.68
CA LYS A 72 45.96 -18.88 14.67
C LYS A 72 44.84 -17.95 15.14
N GLN A 73 45.17 -16.73 15.56
CA GLN A 73 44.17 -15.76 16.04
C GLN A 73 43.18 -15.36 14.93
N TYR A 74 43.65 -15.17 13.70
CA TYR A 74 42.79 -14.84 12.55
C TYR A 74 41.83 -15.99 12.22
N SER A 75 42.30 -17.24 12.25
CA SER A 75 41.44 -18.41 12.03
C SER A 75 40.42 -18.65 13.15
N ALA A 76 40.73 -18.21 14.37
CA ALA A 76 39.83 -18.29 15.52
C ALA A 76 38.75 -17.21 15.51
N LEU A 77 38.99 -16.08 14.81
CA LEU A 77 38.05 -14.99 14.70
C LEU A 77 36.87 -15.38 13.80
N LYS A 78 35.71 -15.62 14.40
CA LYS A 78 34.43 -15.78 13.70
C LYS A 78 33.64 -14.48 13.81
N ILE A 79 33.33 -13.86 12.67
CA ILE A 79 32.45 -12.68 12.64
C ILE A 79 31.01 -13.17 12.76
N PRO A 80 30.26 -12.82 13.84
CA PRO A 80 28.89 -13.23 13.99
C PRO A 80 28.00 -12.54 12.94
N PHE A 81 27.03 -13.28 12.42
CA PHE A 81 25.99 -12.70 11.57
C PHE A 81 25.08 -11.81 12.43
N PRO A 82 24.62 -10.65 11.93
CA PRO A 82 23.69 -9.80 12.68
C PRO A 82 22.42 -10.57 13.05
N ALA A 83 21.93 -10.37 14.28
CA ALA A 83 20.65 -10.92 14.71
C ALA A 83 19.50 -10.29 13.91
N ASP A 84 18.50 -11.09 13.54
CA ASP A 84 17.29 -10.61 12.90
C ASP A 84 16.32 -10.09 13.97
N THR A 85 16.04 -8.78 13.93
CA THR A 85 15.12 -8.10 14.84
C THR A 85 13.86 -7.60 14.14
N VAL A 86 13.76 -7.75 12.82
CA VAL A 86 12.75 -7.04 12.00
C VAL A 86 11.71 -7.99 11.41
N SER A 87 12.02 -9.28 11.24
CA SER A 87 11.06 -10.26 10.71
C SER A 87 9.75 -10.32 11.50
N SER A 88 9.80 -10.31 12.82
CA SER A 88 8.60 -10.33 13.67
C SER A 88 7.70 -9.10 13.51
N LEU A 89 8.29 -7.93 13.22
CA LEU A 89 7.53 -6.71 12.96
C LEU A 89 6.84 -6.77 11.60
N ILE A 90 7.48 -7.37 10.59
CA ILE A 90 6.90 -7.56 9.26
C ILE A 90 5.72 -8.53 9.34
N ASP A 91 5.87 -9.64 10.06
CA ASP A 91 4.79 -10.63 10.23
C ASP A 91 3.55 -10.03 10.92
N ALA A 92 3.76 -9.14 11.89
CA ALA A 92 2.69 -8.41 12.56
C ALA A 92 1.96 -7.46 11.58
N GLN A 93 2.70 -6.67 10.80
CA GLN A 93 2.14 -5.78 9.78
C GLN A 93 1.38 -6.56 8.69
N GLU A 94 1.90 -7.71 8.27
CA GLU A 94 1.23 -8.56 7.28
C GLU A 94 -0.15 -9.03 7.79
N LYS A 95 -0.23 -9.38 9.07
CA LYS A 95 -1.50 -9.81 9.70
C LYS A 95 -2.52 -8.68 9.78
N GLU A 96 -2.09 -7.48 10.12
CA GLU A 96 -2.97 -6.29 10.15
C GLU A 96 -3.51 -5.97 8.75
N ILE A 97 -2.62 -5.91 7.76
CA ILE A 97 -2.98 -5.62 6.37
C ILE A 97 -3.94 -6.69 5.80
N LYS A 98 -3.74 -7.97 6.13
CA LYS A 98 -4.66 -9.05 5.72
C LYS A 98 -6.08 -8.83 6.24
N SER A 99 -6.22 -8.43 7.51
CA SER A 99 -7.53 -8.10 8.11
C SER A 99 -8.20 -6.94 7.39
N ASP A 100 -7.44 -5.88 7.07
CA ASP A 100 -8.00 -4.72 6.37
C ASP A 100 -8.35 -5.02 4.90
N ILE A 101 -7.60 -5.89 4.22
CA ILE A 101 -7.96 -6.39 2.89
C ILE A 101 -9.27 -7.18 2.93
N GLU A 102 -9.50 -8.00 3.96
CA GLU A 102 -10.75 -8.75 4.11
C GLU A 102 -11.94 -7.82 4.30
N LYS A 103 -11.83 -6.82 5.18
CA LYS A 103 -12.85 -5.78 5.35
C LYS A 103 -13.12 -5.02 4.05
N PHE A 104 -12.06 -4.60 3.35
CA PHE A 104 -12.22 -3.89 2.09
C PHE A 104 -12.96 -4.72 1.04
N LYS A 105 -12.70 -6.04 0.98
CA LYS A 105 -13.43 -6.96 0.09
C LYS A 105 -14.90 -7.07 0.47
N THR A 106 -15.23 -7.20 1.76
CA THR A 106 -16.63 -7.29 2.20
C THR A 106 -17.39 -6.01 1.87
N ASP A 107 -16.80 -4.86 2.17
CA ASP A 107 -17.41 -3.55 1.93
C ASP A 107 -17.58 -3.27 0.44
N SER A 108 -16.57 -3.61 -0.37
CA SER A 108 -16.64 -3.47 -1.83
C SER A 108 -17.72 -4.38 -2.43
N ASN A 109 -17.85 -5.62 -1.95
CA ASN A 109 -18.89 -6.53 -2.44
C ASN A 109 -20.29 -6.06 -2.06
N ALA A 110 -20.47 -5.49 -0.86
CA ALA A 110 -21.73 -4.88 -0.45
C ALA A 110 -22.10 -3.70 -1.36
N ARG A 111 -21.15 -2.80 -1.61
CA ARG A 111 -21.34 -1.67 -2.53
C ARG A 111 -21.65 -2.10 -3.96
N ILE A 112 -20.99 -3.13 -4.47
CA ILE A 112 -21.29 -3.70 -5.79
C ILE A 112 -22.73 -4.25 -5.84
N ALA A 113 -23.20 -4.88 -4.76
CA ALA A 113 -24.57 -5.38 -4.69
C ALA A 113 -25.60 -4.25 -4.67
N GLU A 114 -25.32 -3.15 -3.96
CA GLU A 114 -26.16 -1.93 -3.96
C GLU A 114 -26.22 -1.31 -5.36
N TYR A 115 -25.07 -1.03 -5.99
CA TYR A 115 -25.04 -0.47 -7.34
C TYR A 115 -25.70 -1.36 -8.39
N LYS A 116 -25.64 -2.68 -8.25
CA LYS A 116 -26.39 -3.59 -9.14
C LYS A 116 -27.91 -3.45 -8.98
N LYS A 117 -28.41 -3.22 -7.76
CA LYS A 117 -29.83 -2.94 -7.53
C LYS A 117 -30.24 -1.60 -8.11
N GLU A 118 -29.43 -0.57 -7.92
CA GLU A 118 -29.67 0.76 -8.50
C GLU A 118 -29.67 0.71 -10.03
N LEU A 119 -28.70 0.02 -10.65
CA LEU A 119 -28.69 -0.18 -12.10
C LEU A 119 -29.92 -0.94 -12.60
N ALA A 120 -30.36 -1.96 -11.88
CA ALA A 120 -31.58 -2.69 -12.22
C ALA A 120 -32.84 -1.80 -12.09
N HIS A 121 -32.89 -0.95 -11.06
CA HIS A 121 -33.95 0.03 -10.89
C HIS A 121 -33.97 1.03 -12.05
N ILE A 122 -32.83 1.65 -12.37
CA ILE A 122 -32.72 2.60 -13.49
C ILE A 122 -33.09 1.94 -14.82
N ALA A 123 -32.66 0.69 -15.06
CA ALA A 123 -33.01 -0.05 -16.27
C ALA A 123 -34.49 -0.41 -16.37
N SER A 124 -35.20 -0.48 -15.23
CA SER A 124 -36.65 -0.72 -15.20
C SER A 124 -37.49 0.55 -15.42
N LEU A 125 -36.89 1.73 -15.31
CA LEU A 125 -37.59 3.00 -15.53
C LEU A 125 -37.86 3.23 -17.01
N ILE A 126 -38.96 3.92 -17.27
CA ILE A 126 -39.28 4.43 -18.61
C ILE A 126 -38.18 5.42 -19.01
N PRO A 127 -37.71 5.42 -20.27
CA PRO A 127 -36.79 6.45 -20.74
C PRO A 127 -37.32 7.85 -20.42
N TYR A 128 -36.46 8.71 -19.88
CA TYR A 128 -36.85 10.04 -19.40
C TYR A 128 -37.56 10.91 -20.46
N ASP A 129 -37.29 10.71 -21.75
CA ASP A 129 -37.95 11.43 -22.86
C ASP A 129 -39.44 11.06 -23.03
N GLN A 130 -39.84 9.90 -22.51
CA GLN A 130 -41.21 9.37 -22.58
C GLN A 130 -41.91 9.34 -21.21
N MET A 131 -41.22 9.74 -20.15
CA MET A 131 -41.73 9.67 -18.78
C MET A 131 -42.60 10.90 -18.49
N THR A 132 -43.82 10.69 -17.99
CA THR A 132 -44.67 11.80 -17.55
C THR A 132 -44.29 12.26 -16.14
N MET A 133 -44.82 13.41 -15.71
CA MET A 133 -44.58 13.91 -14.35
C MET A 133 -45.24 13.03 -13.28
N GLU A 134 -46.33 12.34 -13.61
CA GLU A 134 -46.95 11.33 -12.76
C GLU A 134 -46.06 10.09 -12.61
N ASP A 135 -45.53 9.56 -13.71
CA ASP A 135 -44.60 8.43 -13.69
C ASP A 135 -43.31 8.78 -12.92
N TYR A 136 -42.82 10.01 -13.06
CA TYR A 136 -41.69 10.51 -12.29
C TYR A 136 -41.98 10.56 -10.78
N ARG A 137 -43.19 10.98 -10.40
CA ARG A 137 -43.62 10.97 -8.99
C ARG A 137 -43.66 9.57 -8.42
N ASP A 138 -44.12 8.59 -9.18
CA ASP A 138 -44.19 7.19 -8.73
C ASP A 138 -42.79 6.56 -8.61
N ALA A 139 -41.87 6.90 -9.52
CA ALA A 139 -40.48 6.44 -9.48
C ALA A 139 -39.62 7.15 -8.42
N TYR A 140 -39.82 8.45 -8.23
CA TYR A 140 -39.01 9.33 -7.37
C TYR A 140 -39.89 10.18 -6.44
N PRO A 141 -40.62 9.56 -5.49
CA PRO A 141 -41.57 10.28 -4.63
C PRO A 141 -40.90 11.30 -3.69
N GLU A 142 -39.61 11.16 -3.39
CA GLU A 142 -38.88 12.10 -2.52
C GLU A 142 -38.43 13.37 -3.25
N ASP A 143 -38.12 13.29 -4.55
CA ASP A 143 -37.64 14.43 -5.35
C ASP A 143 -38.77 15.07 -6.18
N ALA A 144 -39.89 14.38 -6.38
CA ALA A 144 -41.02 14.89 -7.14
C ALA A 144 -41.73 16.05 -6.43
N LEU A 145 -42.28 16.98 -7.22
CA LEU A 145 -43.07 18.09 -6.72
C LEU A 145 -44.38 17.57 -6.11
N ASP A 146 -44.55 17.72 -4.81
CA ASP A 146 -45.80 17.42 -4.10
C ASP A 146 -46.35 18.67 -3.40
N PRO A 147 -47.09 19.54 -4.10
CA PRO A 147 -47.63 20.77 -3.53
C PRO A 147 -48.61 20.54 -2.37
N LEU A 148 -49.16 19.33 -2.23
CA LEU A 148 -50.16 19.01 -1.22
C LEU A 148 -49.52 18.60 0.11
N ASN A 149 -48.49 17.75 0.05
CA ASN A 149 -47.84 17.21 1.26
C ASN A 149 -46.50 17.91 1.59
N LYS A 150 -45.77 18.41 0.58
CA LYS A 150 -44.46 19.05 0.70
C LYS A 150 -44.39 20.31 -0.19
N PRO A 151 -45.08 21.41 0.19
CA PRO A 151 -45.11 22.62 -0.62
C PRO A 151 -43.71 23.26 -0.68
N THR A 152 -43.17 23.38 -1.88
CA THR A 152 -41.89 24.06 -2.15
C THR A 152 -42.12 25.42 -2.80
N PHE A 153 -41.23 26.38 -2.55
CA PHE A 153 -41.27 27.71 -3.13
C PHE A 153 -40.68 27.71 -4.55
N TRP A 154 -41.32 28.41 -5.49
CA TRP A 154 -40.79 28.59 -6.86
C TRP A 154 -39.43 29.30 -6.81
N PRO A 155 -38.39 28.83 -7.54
CA PRO A 155 -38.36 27.92 -8.68
C PRO A 155 -38.17 26.43 -8.34
N HIS A 156 -38.48 26.03 -7.11
CA HIS A 156 -38.41 24.63 -6.63
C HIS A 156 -37.00 24.03 -6.67
N THR A 157 -35.98 24.87 -6.75
CA THR A 157 -34.58 24.47 -6.57
C THR A 157 -34.31 24.25 -5.09
N LYS A 158 -33.46 23.27 -4.76
CA LYS A 158 -33.10 22.96 -3.36
C LYS A 158 -32.59 24.20 -2.64
N GLU A 159 -31.78 25.02 -3.31
CA GLU A 159 -31.14 26.23 -2.78
C GLU A 159 -32.12 27.34 -2.35
N GLU A 160 -33.29 27.42 -2.98
CA GLU A 160 -34.28 28.47 -2.70
C GLU A 160 -35.36 28.03 -1.72
N GLN A 161 -35.25 26.81 -1.17
CA GLN A 161 -36.14 26.33 -0.13
C GLN A 161 -35.70 26.84 1.25
N LEU A 162 -36.66 27.12 2.12
CA LEU A 162 -36.42 27.69 3.46
C LEU A 162 -35.64 26.75 4.39
N ASP A 163 -35.67 25.45 4.11
CA ASP A 163 -35.02 24.37 4.85
C ASP A 163 -33.66 23.96 4.25
N TYR A 164 -33.19 24.67 3.21
CA TYR A 164 -31.90 24.39 2.60
C TYR A 164 -30.74 24.72 3.54
N VAL A 165 -29.87 23.72 3.76
CA VAL A 165 -28.60 23.90 4.44
C VAL A 165 -27.50 23.67 3.41
N GLU A 166 -26.68 24.69 3.18
CA GLU A 166 -25.54 24.58 2.28
C GLU A 166 -24.60 23.47 2.77
N PRO A 167 -24.25 22.48 1.91
CA PRO A 167 -23.48 21.32 2.33
C PRO A 167 -22.06 21.66 2.84
N ASP A 168 -21.51 22.83 2.47
CA ASP A 168 -20.17 23.31 2.88
C ASP A 168 -20.21 24.42 3.94
N SER A 169 -21.39 24.80 4.47
CA SER A 169 -21.48 25.85 5.48
C SER A 169 -21.17 25.30 6.89
N PRO A 170 -20.30 25.95 7.68
CA PRO A 170 -20.06 25.53 9.06
C PRO A 170 -21.34 25.74 9.86
N GLN A 171 -21.91 24.64 10.38
CA GLN A 171 -23.11 24.66 11.22
C GLN A 171 -22.99 25.74 12.29
N ALA A 172 -23.78 26.81 12.13
CA ALA A 172 -23.84 27.88 13.11
C ALA A 172 -24.34 27.28 14.43
N SER A 173 -23.47 27.27 15.43
CA SER A 173 -23.81 26.91 16.81
C SER A 173 -24.96 27.79 17.27
N SER A 174 -26.11 27.17 17.54
CA SER A 174 -27.26 27.84 18.14
C SER A 174 -26.88 28.37 19.53
N HIS A 175 -26.95 29.68 19.70
CA HIS A 175 -26.98 30.35 21.00
C HIS A 175 -28.35 30.19 21.67
#